data_AF-A0A2V8TBQ4-F1
#
_entry.id   AF-A0A2V8TBQ4-F1
#
_cell.length_a   1.000
_cell.length_b   1.000
_cell.length_c   1.000
_cell.angle_alpha   90.00
_cell.angle_beta   90.00
_cell.angle_gamma   90.00
#
_symmetry.space_group_name_H-M   'P 1'
#
loop_
_entity.id
_entity.type
_entity.pdbx_description
1 polymer ?
#
loop_
_entity_poly.entity_id
_entity_poly.type
_entity_poly.pdbx_seq_one_letter_code
_entity_poly.pdbx_strand_id
1 'polypeptide(L)'
;MGFKYRATVLEEFARHGIMPGDDTPADLIHDFINNLYLFEIRALKGRLKAGSIPRVEYARHVEKLRDRYPILSLPVRYWFAPD
;
A
#
# COMPACT_ATOMS: atom_id res chain seq x y z
N MET A 1 14.64 -13.20 17.82
CA MET A 1 14.69 -13.45 16.36
C MET A 1 13.89 -12.32 15.73
N GLY A 2 14.53 -11.40 15.01
CA GLY A 2 13.84 -10.26 14.40
C GLY A 2 13.35 -10.56 12.99
N PHE A 3 12.36 -9.82 12.51
CA PHE A 3 11.89 -9.81 11.13
C PHE A 3 12.94 -9.14 10.24
N LYS A 4 13.63 -9.93 9.41
CA LYS A 4 14.55 -9.39 8.40
C LYS A 4 13.81 -9.08 7.11
N TYR A 5 13.32 -7.85 6.99
CA TYR A 5 12.71 -7.37 5.75
C TYR A 5 13.74 -7.19 4.63
N ARG A 6 13.33 -7.43 3.38
CA ARG A 6 14.15 -7.11 2.20
C ARG A 6 14.31 -5.60 2.08
N ALA A 7 15.49 -5.15 1.63
CA ALA A 7 15.76 -3.74 1.39
C ALA A 7 14.73 -3.09 0.45
N THR A 8 14.37 -3.78 -0.64
CA THR A 8 13.34 -3.29 -1.59
C THR A 8 11.96 -3.13 -0.97
N VAL A 9 11.62 -3.96 0.03
CA VAL A 9 10.36 -3.83 0.77
C VAL A 9 10.40 -2.67 1.75
N LEU A 10 11.54 -2.49 2.45
CA LEU A 10 11.76 -1.32 3.31
C LEU A 10 11.69 0.00 2.52
N GLU A 11 12.21 0.03 1.30
CA GLU A 11 12.10 1.19 0.40
C GLU A 11 10.65 1.50 0.03
N GLU A 12 9.84 0.49 -0.31
CA GLU A 12 8.40 0.69 -0.58
C GLU A 12 7.64 1.13 0.68
N PHE A 13 7.95 0.57 1.85
CA PHE A 13 7.38 1.03 3.12
C PHE A 13 7.71 2.50 3.39
N ALA A 14 8.95 2.91 3.17
CA ALA A 14 9.38 4.29 3.36
C ALA A 14 8.62 5.27 2.44
N ARG A 15 8.27 4.87 1.21
CA ARG A 15 7.41 5.69 0.32
C ARG A 15 6.02 5.94 0.89
N HIS A 16 5.54 5.08 1.78
CA HIS A 16 4.29 5.22 2.51
C HIS A 16 4.47 5.81 3.91
N GLY A 17 5.68 6.26 4.26
CA GLY A 17 6.00 6.83 5.57
C GLY A 17 6.13 5.79 6.70
N ILE A 18 6.36 4.52 6.35
CA ILE A 18 6.46 3.41 7.29
C ILE A 18 7.92 3.01 7.44
N MET A 19 8.37 2.90 8.68
CA MET A 19 9.71 2.42 9.02
C MET A 19 9.58 1.35 10.12
N PRO A 20 9.44 0.07 9.76
CA PRO A 20 9.29 -0.98 10.75
C PRO A 20 10.63 -1.27 11.45
N GLY A 21 10.55 -1.60 12.73
CA GLY A 21 11.67 -2.21 13.46
C GLY A 21 11.76 -3.71 13.19
N ASP A 22 12.86 -4.31 13.63
CA ASP A 22 13.09 -5.76 13.54
C ASP A 22 12.09 -6.58 14.39
N ASP A 23 11.30 -5.95 15.26
CA ASP A 23 10.24 -6.56 16.05
C ASP A 23 8.82 -6.29 15.49
N THR A 24 8.71 -5.49 14.43
CA THR A 24 7.41 -5.10 13.86
C THR A 24 6.86 -6.21 12.98
N PRO A 25 5.70 -6.82 13.30
CA PRO A 25 5.12 -7.89 12.51
C PRO A 25 4.64 -7.43 11.13
N ALA A 26 4.84 -8.25 10.10
CA ALA A 26 4.46 -7.89 8.73
C ALA A 26 2.95 -7.73 8.55
N ASP A 27 2.15 -8.50 9.27
CA ASP A 27 0.68 -8.40 9.23
C ASP A 27 0.21 -7.01 9.68
N LEU A 28 0.85 -6.44 10.71
CA LEU A 28 0.55 -5.09 11.19
C LEU A 28 0.83 -4.03 10.12
N ILE A 29 1.95 -4.17 9.42
CA ILE A 29 2.35 -3.27 8.33
C ILE A 29 1.40 -3.43 7.14
N HIS A 30 1.07 -4.67 6.79
CA HIS A 30 0.15 -4.98 5.70
C HIS A 30 -1.24 -4.38 5.95
N ASP A 31 -1.77 -4.55 7.16
CA ASP A 31 -3.06 -3.98 7.54
C ASP A 31 -3.04 -2.45 7.50
N PHE A 32 -1.96 -1.82 7.97
CA PHE A 32 -1.78 -0.38 7.88
C PHE A 32 -1.81 0.10 6.42
N ILE A 33 -1.02 -0.50 5.54
CA ILE A 33 -0.96 -0.13 4.11
C ILE A 33 -2.31 -0.37 3.42
N ASN A 34 -2.96 -1.50 3.72
CA ASN A 34 -4.28 -1.81 3.16
C ASN A 34 -5.33 -0.78 3.61
N ASN A 35 -5.32 -0.37 4.87
CA ASN A 35 -6.21 0.67 5.38
C ASN A 35 -5.98 2.02 4.70
N LEU A 36 -4.71 2.40 4.48
CA LEU A 36 -4.35 3.61 3.74
C LEU A 36 -4.87 3.56 2.29
N TYR A 37 -4.67 2.43 1.60
CA TYR A 37 -5.19 2.22 0.24
C TYR A 37 -6.71 2.33 0.19
N LEU A 38 -7.43 1.68 1.11
CA LEU A 38 -8.89 1.74 1.19
C LEU A 38 -9.40 3.15 1.50
N PHE A 39 -8.69 3.91 2.35
CA PHE A 39 -9.01 5.32 2.59
C PHE A 39 -8.92 6.14 1.31
N GLU A 40 -7.84 5.99 0.53
CA GLU A 40 -7.67 6.74 -0.73
C GLU A 40 -8.68 6.32 -1.81
N ILE A 41 -9.03 5.03 -1.90
CA ILE A 41 -10.11 4.55 -2.78
C ILE A 41 -11.46 5.19 -2.40
N ARG A 42 -11.77 5.27 -1.11
CA ARG A 42 -13.01 5.93 -0.63
C ARG A 42 -13.00 7.42 -0.96
N ALA A 43 -11.86 8.09 -0.84
CA ALA A 43 -11.71 9.49 -1.22
C ALA A 43 -11.93 9.70 -2.73
N LEU A 44 -11.37 8.84 -3.60
CA LEU A 44 -11.65 8.86 -5.05
C LEU A 44 -13.13 8.64 -5.36
N LYS A 45 -13.77 7.68 -4.69
CA LYS A 45 -15.21 7.45 -4.83
C LYS A 45 -16.02 8.66 -4.36
N GLY A 46 -15.60 9.35 -3.32
CA GLY A 46 -16.18 10.61 -2.86
C GLY A 46 -16.11 11.70 -3.93
N ARG A 47 -14.95 11.88 -4.57
CA ARG A 47 -14.76 12.83 -5.67
C ARG A 47 -15.62 12.51 -6.89
N LEU A 48 -15.77 11.23 -7.23
CA LEU A 48 -16.69 10.79 -8.28
C LEU A 48 -18.14 11.16 -7.92
N LYS A 49 -18.58 10.87 -6.70
CA LYS A 49 -19.94 11.20 -6.24
C LYS A 49 -20.21 12.70 -6.21
N ALA A 50 -19.20 13.50 -5.88
CA ALA A 50 -19.27 14.96 -5.91
C ALA A 50 -19.21 15.54 -7.34
N GLY A 51 -19.04 14.72 -8.37
CA GLY A 51 -18.91 15.18 -9.76
C GLY A 51 -17.57 15.83 -10.09
N SER A 52 -16.60 15.84 -9.16
CA SER A 52 -15.27 16.43 -9.37
C SER A 52 -14.38 15.59 -10.30
N ILE A 53 -14.77 14.36 -10.61
CA ILE A 53 -14.12 13.48 -11.57
C ILE A 53 -15.20 12.90 -12.49
N PRO A 54 -15.06 13.00 -13.82
CA PRO A 54 -15.96 12.33 -14.75
C PRO A 54 -15.95 10.82 -14.54
N ARG A 55 -17.11 10.15 -14.62
CA ARG A 55 -17.22 8.69 -14.41
C ARG A 55 -16.30 7.88 -15.33
N VAL A 56 -16.11 8.33 -16.57
CA VAL A 56 -15.21 7.70 -17.54
C VAL A 56 -13.74 7.73 -17.13
N GLU A 57 -13.34 8.68 -16.30
CA GLU A 57 -11.96 8.81 -15.81
C GLU A 57 -11.72 8.05 -14.50
N TYR A 58 -12.78 7.62 -13.80
CA TYR A 58 -12.66 6.98 -12.49
C TYR A 58 -11.77 5.74 -12.52
N ALA A 59 -11.92 4.88 -13.53
CA ALA A 59 -11.09 3.68 -13.69
C ALA A 59 -9.60 4.04 -13.78
N ARG A 60 -9.25 5.01 -14.64
CA ARG A 60 -7.88 5.52 -14.78
C ARG A 60 -7.32 6.08 -13.47
N HIS A 61 -8.13 6.75 -12.66
CA HIS A 61 -7.70 7.25 -11.36
C HIS A 61 -7.45 6.12 -10.35
N VAL A 62 -8.27 5.06 -10.37
CA VAL A 62 -8.08 3.87 -9.52
C VAL A 62 -6.84 3.09 -9.95
N GLU A 63 -6.57 2.96 -11.25
CA GLU A 63 -5.35 2.32 -11.77
C GLU A 63 -4.10 3.06 -11.30
N LYS A 64 -4.03 4.38 -11.53
CA LYS A 64 -2.92 5.21 -11.03
C LYS A 64 -2.74 5.12 -9.52
N LEU A 65 -3.82 4.94 -8.78
CA LEU A 65 -3.76 4.72 -7.34
C LEU A 65 -3.15 3.36 -7.03
N ARG A 66 -3.60 2.29 -7.69
CA ARG A 66 -3.07 0.94 -7.51
C ARG A 66 -1.58 0.86 -7.83
N ASP A 67 -1.11 1.58 -8.84
CA ASP A 67 0.31 1.64 -9.22
C ASP A 67 1.20 2.21 -8.11
N ARG A 68 0.63 2.99 -7.17
CA ARG A 68 1.36 3.50 -5.99
C ARG A 68 1.51 2.46 -4.88
N TYR A 69 0.78 1.35 -4.91
CA TYR A 69 0.81 0.31 -3.87
C TYR A 69 1.25 -1.05 -4.43
N PRO A 70 2.41 -1.15 -5.09
CA PRO A 70 2.89 -2.43 -5.62
C PRO A 70 3.08 -3.47 -4.50
N ILE A 71 3.41 -3.02 -3.29
CA ILE A 71 3.63 -3.89 -2.13
C ILE A 71 2.39 -4.71 -1.73
N LEU A 72 1.17 -4.19 -1.94
CA LEU A 72 -0.08 -4.93 -1.70
C LEU A 72 -0.33 -6.05 -2.72
N SER A 73 0.41 -6.05 -3.84
CA SER A 73 0.37 -7.14 -4.83
C SER A 73 1.43 -8.22 -4.56
N LEU A 74 2.37 -7.97 -3.64
CA LEU A 74 3.41 -8.93 -3.25
C LEU A 74 2.96 -9.71 -2.01
N PRO A 75 2.81 -11.05 -2.08
CA PRO A 75 2.47 -11.83 -0.89
C PRO A 75 3.46 -11.62 0.27
N VAL A 76 2.94 -11.46 1.49
CA VAL A 76 3.73 -11.13 2.70
C VAL A 76 4.93 -12.07 2.93
N ARG A 77 4.81 -13.36 2.62
CA ARG A 77 5.92 -14.32 2.71
C ARG A 77 7.17 -13.92 1.90
N TYR A 78 7.02 -13.11 0.85
CA TYR A 78 8.13 -12.62 0.04
C TYR A 78 8.73 -11.31 0.54
N TRP A 79 8.21 -10.76 1.64
CA TRP A 79 8.70 -9.51 2.20
C TRP A 79 10.02 -9.67 2.95
N PHE A 80 10.30 -10.89 3.38
CA PHE A 80 11.49 -11.22 4.16
C PHE A 80 12.66 -11.63 3.26
N ALA A 81 13.87 -11.28 3.69
CA ALA A 81 15.09 -11.76 3.06
C ALA A 81 15.12 -13.29 3.08
N PRO A 82 15.70 -13.95 2.06
CA PRO A 82 15.97 -15.38 2.16
C PRO A 82 16.93 -15.62 3.33
N ASP A 83 16.78 -16.77 4.00
CA ASP A 83 17.67 -17.22 5.06
C ASP A 83 19.12 -17.37 4.59
#